data_AF-A0AA35VF86-F1
#
_entry.id   AF-A0AA35VF86-F1
#
_cell.length_a   1.000
_cell.length_b   1.000
_cell.length_c   1.000
_cell.angle_alpha   90.00
_cell.angle_beta   90.00
_cell.angle_gamma   90.00
#
_symmetry.space_group_name_H-M   'P 1'
#
loop_
_entity.id
_entity.type
_entity.pdbx_description
1 polymer ?
#
loop_
_entity_poly.entity_id
_entity_poly.type
_entity_poly.pdbx_seq_one_letter_code
_entity_poly.pdbx_strand_id
1 'polypeptide(L)'
;MIVGSDQPLYEVKLEHTRRESDALNFLKLIWNKISIFPNDEIEQILQGPPLEIEKEKHKRIIYPSRVLFAAAKVGNVRFIIVILQSYPDLIWTVDDKGLTIFHIAVKHRQVNVYNLLYEIGPIKEQITTIEDENGNNMLHLLSETIGPKQFQKLPGVALQMQQELIWFEEVKQMIPLAYRQRKNKQGETPHEIFTKCHEKLVVDGEKWMKETAPQCMVVAALVATVVFAAAFTLPGGYDQDSGLPMFIQKLALTVFVIADAISLISSCTSILFMLSLFISRYSEQDFLETLPKKLFAGLGALFLSVAAMMIAYCASFFLLYNKNFKWVPILITSFSFLVVEVVAFMQMQLQLDVFLLTYSSRYLFKPTKRKLYF
;
A
#
# COMPACT_ATOMS: atom_id res chain seq x y z
N MET A 1 -52.35 4.51 -51.91
CA MET A 1 -53.40 5.41 -51.40
C MET A 1 -53.41 5.31 -49.88
N ILE A 2 -53.18 6.44 -49.20
CA ILE A 2 -53.76 6.87 -47.89
C ILE A 2 -53.44 5.95 -46.68
N VAL A 3 -52.45 6.29 -45.82
CA VAL A 3 -52.55 6.97 -44.48
C VAL A 3 -53.37 6.16 -43.46
N GLY A 4 -52.98 5.86 -42.21
CA GLY A 4 -51.90 6.24 -41.30
C GLY A 4 -52.22 5.68 -39.89
N SER A 5 -51.40 6.07 -38.90
CA SER A 5 -51.54 5.97 -37.41
C SER A 5 -51.12 4.69 -36.65
N ASP A 6 -50.03 4.87 -35.90
CA ASP A 6 -49.87 4.72 -34.44
C ASP A 6 -49.45 3.40 -33.75
N GLN A 7 -48.28 3.54 -33.09
CA GLN A 7 -47.76 2.90 -31.87
C GLN A 7 -47.27 1.44 -31.89
N PRO A 8 -46.00 1.19 -31.51
CA PRO A 8 -45.59 -0.07 -30.90
C PRO A 8 -45.70 0.02 -29.36
N LEU A 9 -46.57 -0.83 -28.80
CA LEU A 9 -46.41 -1.34 -27.44
C LEU A 9 -45.11 -2.14 -27.37
N TYR A 10 -44.22 -1.81 -26.44
CA TYR A 10 -43.65 -2.71 -25.43
C TYR A 10 -42.49 -1.99 -24.73
N GLU A 11 -42.77 -1.52 -23.51
CA GLU A 11 -41.79 -1.14 -22.52
C GLU A 11 -40.84 -2.31 -22.23
N VAL A 12 -39.54 -2.04 -22.24
CA VAL A 12 -38.59 -2.79 -21.40
C VAL A 12 -37.81 -1.77 -20.58
N LYS A 13 -38.15 -1.77 -19.30
CA LYS A 13 -37.46 -1.12 -18.18
C LYS A 13 -35.93 -1.18 -18.30
N LEU A 14 -35.30 -0.02 -18.45
CA LEU A 14 -33.92 0.20 -18.03
C LEU A 14 -33.92 0.75 -16.60
N GLU A 15 -34.26 -0.12 -15.65
CA GLU A 15 -34.16 0.14 -14.23
C GLU A 15 -32.75 -0.25 -13.75
N HIS A 16 -31.80 0.67 -13.91
CA HIS A 16 -30.63 0.73 -13.04
C HIS A 16 -30.15 2.18 -12.91
N THR A 17 -31.05 3.04 -12.47
CA THR A 17 -30.72 4.32 -11.86
C THR A 17 -29.82 4.05 -10.66
N ARG A 18 -28.52 4.25 -10.88
CA ARG A 18 -27.50 4.39 -9.83
C ARG A 18 -28.06 5.40 -8.82
N ARG A 19 -28.48 4.95 -7.63
CA ARG A 19 -28.87 5.84 -6.53
C ARG A 19 -27.72 6.83 -6.34
N GLU A 20 -27.91 8.06 -6.81
CA GLU A 20 -26.98 9.15 -6.54
C GLU A 20 -26.94 9.28 -5.02
N SER A 21 -25.74 9.22 -4.42
CA SER A 21 -25.64 9.31 -2.96
C SER A 21 -26.20 10.65 -2.51
N ASP A 22 -26.79 10.71 -1.31
CA ASP A 22 -27.35 11.95 -0.76
C ASP A 22 -26.31 13.09 -0.76
N ALA A 23 -25.03 12.75 -0.63
CA ALA A 23 -23.92 13.69 -0.77
C ALA A 23 -23.81 14.31 -2.17
N LEU A 24 -24.10 13.55 -3.23
CA LEU A 24 -24.05 13.99 -4.62
C LEU A 24 -25.26 14.87 -4.98
N ASN A 25 -26.44 14.53 -4.45
CA ASN A 25 -27.63 15.38 -4.53
C ASN A 25 -27.43 16.70 -3.76
N PHE A 26 -26.84 16.63 -2.57
CA PHE A 26 -26.48 17.81 -1.78
C PHE A 26 -25.46 18.70 -2.53
N LEU A 27 -24.45 18.10 -3.15
CA LEU A 27 -23.48 18.81 -3.98
C LEU A 27 -24.14 19.51 -5.17
N LYS A 28 -25.07 18.85 -5.87
CA LYS A 28 -25.83 19.46 -6.98
C LYS A 28 -26.71 20.62 -6.50
N LEU A 29 -27.33 20.48 -5.33
CA LEU A 29 -28.23 21.51 -4.78
C LEU A 29 -27.44 22.75 -4.32
N ILE A 30 -26.26 22.54 -3.73
CA ILE A 30 -25.28 23.59 -3.48
C ILE A 30 -24.83 24.23 -4.80
N TRP A 31 -24.49 23.41 -5.81
CA TRP A 31 -24.00 23.89 -7.10
C TRP A 31 -25.01 24.77 -7.85
N ASN A 32 -26.28 24.37 -7.90
CA ASN A 32 -27.36 25.16 -8.49
C ASN A 32 -27.57 26.52 -7.81
N LYS A 33 -27.24 26.61 -6.51
CA LYS A 33 -27.27 27.88 -5.81
C LYS A 33 -26.02 28.71 -6.08
N ILE A 34 -24.84 28.08 -6.15
CA ILE A 34 -23.55 28.75 -6.38
C ILE A 34 -23.44 29.29 -7.81
N SER A 35 -24.01 28.62 -8.83
CA SER A 35 -23.94 29.06 -10.24
C SER A 35 -24.62 30.39 -10.54
N ILE A 36 -25.35 30.95 -9.57
CA ILE A 36 -26.06 32.24 -9.68
C ILE A 36 -25.18 33.39 -9.12
N PHE A 37 -24.13 33.07 -8.35
CA PHE A 37 -23.25 34.05 -7.74
C PHE A 37 -22.24 34.59 -8.77
N PRO A 38 -21.90 35.89 -8.74
CA PRO A 38 -20.78 36.42 -9.49
C PRO A 38 -19.47 35.74 -9.06
N ASN A 39 -18.53 35.59 -10.00
CA ASN A 39 -17.26 34.88 -9.77
C ASN A 39 -16.51 35.40 -8.53
N ASP A 40 -16.59 36.71 -8.28
CA ASP A 40 -15.93 37.39 -7.17
C ASP A 40 -16.46 36.92 -5.78
N GLU A 41 -17.76 36.65 -5.68
CA GLU A 41 -18.38 36.13 -4.45
C GLU A 41 -18.05 34.64 -4.25
N ILE A 42 -17.97 33.87 -5.33
CA ILE A 42 -17.52 32.46 -5.28
C ILE A 42 -16.07 32.40 -4.83
N GLU A 43 -15.23 33.31 -5.32
CA GLU A 43 -13.83 33.39 -4.92
C GLU A 43 -13.69 33.72 -3.43
N GLN A 44 -14.47 34.69 -2.90
CA GLN A 44 -14.52 34.95 -1.46
C GLN A 44 -14.97 33.74 -0.64
N ILE A 45 -15.99 33.01 -1.10
CA ILE A 45 -16.47 31.80 -0.41
C ILE A 45 -15.39 30.71 -0.40
N LEU A 46 -14.67 30.51 -1.52
CA LEU A 46 -13.59 29.53 -1.63
C LEU A 46 -12.36 29.92 -0.79
N GLN A 47 -12.07 31.23 -0.69
CA GLN A 47 -10.97 31.77 0.12
C GLN A 47 -11.26 31.62 1.62
N GLY A 48 -12.51 31.72 2.03
CA GLY A 48 -12.90 31.68 3.44
C GLY A 48 -12.59 33.00 4.17
N PRO A 49 -12.86 33.09 5.49
CA PRO A 49 -12.68 34.33 6.24
C PRO A 49 -11.19 34.73 6.32
N PRO A 50 -10.84 35.99 6.03
CA PRO A 50 -9.48 36.49 6.16
C PRO A 50 -9.06 36.56 7.64
N LEU A 51 -7.80 36.24 7.91
CA LEU A 51 -7.12 36.54 9.16
C LEU A 51 -6.02 37.58 8.93
N GLU A 52 -6.07 38.68 9.66
CA GLU A 52 -5.00 39.67 9.66
C GLU A 52 -3.92 39.26 10.67
N ILE A 53 -2.68 39.14 10.21
CA ILE A 53 -1.51 38.98 11.07
C ILE A 53 -0.63 40.22 10.93
N GLU A 54 -0.35 40.88 12.05
CA GLU A 54 0.67 41.93 12.12
C GLU A 54 2.03 41.32 12.47
N LYS A 55 2.99 41.45 11.55
CA LYS A 55 4.42 41.20 11.83
C LYS A 55 5.22 42.44 11.45
N GLU A 56 5.99 42.97 12.39
CA GLU A 56 7.04 43.98 12.17
C GLU A 56 6.63 45.09 11.18
N LYS A 57 5.53 45.79 11.50
CA LYS A 57 4.93 46.92 10.74
C LYS A 57 4.28 46.61 9.40
N HIS A 58 4.21 45.35 8.97
CA HIS A 58 3.45 44.94 7.78
C HIS A 58 2.18 44.19 8.17
N LYS A 59 1.03 44.68 7.71
CA LYS A 59 -0.25 43.96 7.79
C LYS A 59 -0.29 42.91 6.69
N ARG A 60 -0.43 41.64 7.06
CA ARG A 60 -0.57 40.54 6.11
C ARG A 60 -1.93 39.88 6.30
N ILE A 61 -2.74 39.84 5.24
CA ILE A 61 -3.99 39.08 5.20
C ILE A 61 -3.67 37.65 4.79
N ILE A 62 -4.17 36.68 5.55
CA ILE A 62 -3.93 35.24 5.40
C ILE A 62 -5.29 34.54 5.31
N TYR A 63 -5.37 33.46 4.53
CA TYR A 63 -6.56 32.65 4.35
C TYR A 63 -6.26 31.19 4.73
N PRO A 64 -6.21 30.87 6.04
CA PRO A 64 -5.69 29.59 6.51
C PRO A 64 -6.53 28.37 6.11
N SER A 65 -7.77 28.61 5.67
CA SER A 65 -8.79 27.60 5.42
C SER A 65 -9.49 27.83 4.09
N ARG A 66 -8.69 27.96 3.02
CA ARG A 66 -9.20 27.84 1.66
C ARG A 66 -9.73 26.42 1.44
N VAL A 67 -11.00 26.29 1.10
CA VAL A 67 -11.72 25.00 1.02
C VAL A 67 -11.00 24.01 0.11
N LEU A 68 -10.43 24.51 -0.98
CA LEU A 68 -9.65 23.73 -1.95
C LEU A 68 -8.38 23.10 -1.33
N PHE A 69 -7.66 23.82 -0.48
CA PHE A 69 -6.44 23.32 0.17
C PHE A 69 -6.76 22.38 1.33
N ALA A 70 -7.87 22.62 2.04
CA ALA A 70 -8.39 21.68 3.02
C ALA A 70 -8.75 20.33 2.35
N ALA A 71 -9.41 20.38 1.18
CA ALA A 71 -9.69 19.20 0.39
C ALA A 71 -8.40 18.49 -0.07
N ALA A 72 -7.38 19.24 -0.48
CA ALA A 72 -6.08 18.68 -0.86
C ALA A 72 -5.37 18.00 0.30
N LYS A 73 -5.38 18.61 1.49
CA LYS A 73 -4.80 18.07 2.73
C LYS A 73 -5.46 16.75 3.17
N VAL A 74 -6.78 16.64 3.04
CA VAL A 74 -7.54 15.43 3.42
C VAL A 74 -7.55 14.39 2.29
N GLY A 75 -7.25 14.79 1.05
CA GLY A 75 -7.25 13.89 -0.12
C GLY A 75 -8.62 13.73 -0.78
N ASN A 76 -9.53 14.70 -0.65
CA ASN A 76 -10.83 14.69 -1.30
C ASN A 76 -10.71 15.01 -2.80
N VAL A 77 -10.16 14.05 -3.55
CA VAL A 77 -9.86 14.18 -4.98
C VAL A 77 -11.10 14.45 -5.83
N ARG A 78 -12.26 13.87 -5.47
CA ARG A 78 -13.50 14.03 -6.24
C ARG A 78 -13.96 15.48 -6.23
N PHE A 79 -13.91 16.12 -5.07
CA PHE A 79 -14.24 17.54 -4.93
C PHE A 79 -13.27 18.42 -5.73
N ILE A 80 -11.96 18.14 -5.63
CA ILE A 80 -10.94 18.90 -6.38
C ILE A 80 -11.15 18.78 -7.89
N ILE A 81 -11.45 17.58 -8.41
CA ILE A 81 -11.72 17.37 -9.84
C ILE A 81 -12.92 18.23 -10.29
N VAL A 82 -14.04 18.19 -9.56
CA VAL A 82 -15.25 18.96 -9.91
C VAL A 82 -14.97 20.46 -9.96
N ILE A 83 -14.21 20.97 -8.98
CA ILE A 83 -13.83 22.38 -8.93
C ILE A 83 -12.88 22.74 -10.09
N LEU A 84 -11.83 21.96 -10.34
CA LEU A 84 -10.86 22.25 -11.40
C LEU A 84 -11.47 22.14 -12.80
N GLN A 85 -12.48 21.28 -13.00
CA GLN A 85 -13.22 21.21 -14.26
C GLN A 85 -14.10 22.45 -14.49
N SER A 86 -14.62 23.03 -13.41
CA SER A 86 -15.50 24.19 -13.49
C SER A 86 -14.71 25.50 -13.56
N TYR A 87 -13.59 25.57 -12.85
CA TYR A 87 -12.70 26.73 -12.76
C TYR A 87 -11.23 26.27 -12.94
N PRO A 88 -10.78 26.04 -14.18
CA PRO A 88 -9.42 25.54 -14.47
C PRO A 88 -8.30 26.42 -13.93
N ASP A 89 -8.53 27.74 -13.85
CA ASP A 89 -7.56 28.72 -13.37
C ASP A 89 -7.13 28.50 -11.91
N LEU A 90 -7.97 27.82 -11.12
CA LEU A 90 -7.67 27.49 -9.73
C LEU A 90 -6.47 26.56 -9.57
N ILE A 91 -6.02 25.90 -10.64
CA ILE A 91 -4.82 25.06 -10.64
C ILE A 91 -3.55 25.82 -10.24
N TRP A 92 -3.51 27.13 -10.52
CA TRP A 92 -2.38 28.02 -10.24
C TRP A 92 -2.46 28.67 -8.86
N THR A 93 -3.56 28.48 -8.14
CA THR A 93 -3.74 29.11 -6.84
C THR A 93 -2.73 28.58 -5.84
N VAL A 94 -2.18 29.51 -5.06
CA VAL A 94 -1.24 29.22 -3.98
C VAL A 94 -1.84 29.62 -2.64
N ASP A 95 -1.52 28.86 -1.61
CA ASP A 95 -1.86 29.17 -0.23
C ASP A 95 -1.02 30.35 0.30
N ASP A 96 -1.19 30.65 1.58
CA ASP A 96 -0.48 31.75 2.22
C ASP A 96 1.03 31.53 2.35
N LYS A 97 1.55 30.34 2.00
CA LYS A 97 2.98 30.02 1.96
C LYS A 97 3.53 29.99 0.54
N GLY A 98 2.72 30.32 -0.46
CA GLY A 98 3.09 30.22 -1.87
C GLY A 98 2.99 28.80 -2.44
N LEU A 99 2.30 27.88 -1.76
CA LEU A 99 2.22 26.48 -2.15
C LEU A 99 0.91 26.16 -2.87
N THR A 100 0.98 25.38 -3.95
CA THR A 100 -0.22 24.89 -4.63
C THR A 100 -0.84 23.69 -3.92
N ILE A 101 -2.06 23.30 -4.32
CA ILE A 101 -2.76 22.11 -3.81
C ILE A 101 -1.92 20.82 -3.92
N PHE A 102 -1.03 20.75 -4.90
CA PHE A 102 -0.18 19.59 -5.14
C PHE A 102 0.96 19.49 -4.11
N HIS A 103 1.54 20.61 -3.71
CA HIS A 103 2.52 20.66 -2.63
C HIS A 103 1.88 20.21 -1.31
N ILE A 104 0.67 20.69 -1.03
CA ILE A 104 -0.09 20.26 0.15
C ILE A 104 -0.43 18.77 0.09
N ALA A 105 -0.83 18.25 -1.08
CA ALA A 105 -1.09 16.84 -1.27
C ALA A 105 0.15 15.98 -1.00
N VAL A 106 1.33 16.36 -1.52
CA VAL A 106 2.60 15.66 -1.28
C VAL A 106 2.99 15.73 0.20
N LYS A 107 2.91 16.92 0.81
CA LYS A 107 3.16 17.13 2.24
C LYS A 107 2.28 16.23 3.13
N HIS A 108 1.10 15.83 2.66
CA HIS A 108 0.17 14.97 3.39
C HIS A 108 0.00 13.56 2.80
N ARG A 109 0.91 13.13 1.91
CA ARG A 109 0.89 11.79 1.25
C ARG A 109 -0.44 11.44 0.56
N GLN A 110 -1.09 12.44 -0.05
CA GLN A 110 -2.38 12.27 -0.72
C GLN A 110 -2.20 11.84 -2.18
N VAL A 111 -1.94 10.54 -2.38
CA VAL A 111 -1.65 9.91 -3.70
C VAL A 111 -2.65 10.32 -4.77
N ASN A 112 -3.95 10.29 -4.46
CA ASN A 112 -5.00 10.55 -5.44
C ASN A 112 -4.97 11.98 -5.99
N VAL A 113 -4.63 12.96 -5.15
CA VAL A 113 -4.53 14.37 -5.56
C VAL A 113 -3.21 14.61 -6.30
N TYR A 114 -2.10 14.04 -5.81
CA TYR A 114 -0.81 14.06 -6.50
C TYR A 114 -0.91 13.50 -7.93
N ASN A 115 -1.64 12.39 -8.10
CA ASN A 115 -1.83 11.75 -9.40
C ASN A 115 -2.48 12.64 -10.47
N LEU A 116 -3.19 13.71 -10.08
CA LEU A 116 -3.73 14.68 -11.02
C LEU A 116 -2.62 15.48 -11.74
N LEU A 117 -1.41 15.56 -11.17
CA LEU A 117 -0.25 16.18 -11.85
C LEU A 117 0.13 15.46 -13.15
N TYR A 118 -0.17 14.16 -13.27
CA TYR A 118 0.08 13.41 -14.51
C TYR A 118 -0.91 13.76 -15.62
N GLU A 119 -2.05 14.37 -15.27
CA GLU A 119 -3.15 14.64 -16.21
C GLU A 119 -3.12 16.07 -16.77
N ILE A 120 -2.44 16.98 -16.10
CA ILE A 120 -2.41 18.42 -16.44
C ILE A 120 -1.33 18.79 -17.48
N GLY A 121 -0.64 17.79 -18.04
CA GLY A 121 0.29 17.97 -19.17
C GLY A 121 1.50 18.85 -18.81
N PRO A 122 1.89 19.82 -19.66
CA PRO A 122 3.10 20.64 -19.47
C PRO A 122 3.00 21.59 -18.26
N ILE A 123 1.78 21.90 -17.80
CA ILE A 123 1.53 22.73 -16.61
C ILE A 123 2.24 22.16 -15.38
N LYS A 124 2.39 20.83 -15.30
CA LYS A 124 3.06 20.16 -14.19
C LYS A 124 4.49 20.68 -13.98
N GLU A 125 5.22 21.02 -15.05
CA GLU A 125 6.61 21.47 -14.96
C GLU A 125 6.69 22.79 -14.20
N GLN A 126 5.79 23.73 -14.53
CA GLN A 126 5.68 25.01 -13.83
C GLN A 126 5.31 24.82 -12.36
N ILE A 127 4.34 23.93 -12.07
CA ILE A 127 3.94 23.64 -10.69
C ILE A 127 5.09 23.04 -9.87
N THR A 128 5.82 22.07 -10.43
CA THR A 128 6.91 21.40 -9.70
C THR A 128 8.11 22.30 -9.38
N THR A 129 8.23 23.46 -10.06
CA THR A 129 9.29 24.45 -9.81
C THR A 129 8.94 25.50 -8.76
N ILE A 130 7.69 25.53 -8.27
CA ILE A 130 7.27 26.48 -7.24
C ILE A 130 7.95 26.13 -5.91
N GLU A 131 8.32 27.18 -5.16
CA GLU A 131 8.96 27.09 -3.85
C GLU A 131 8.16 27.89 -2.83
N ASP A 132 8.14 27.44 -1.58
CA ASP A 132 7.55 28.22 -0.49
C ASP A 132 8.39 29.47 -0.15
N GLU A 133 7.89 30.27 0.79
CA GLU A 133 8.61 31.42 1.34
C GLU A 133 10.00 31.11 1.91
N ASN A 134 10.30 29.87 2.25
CA ASN A 134 11.59 29.42 2.77
C ASN A 134 12.50 28.83 1.67
N GLY A 135 12.07 28.84 0.41
CA GLY A 135 12.80 28.20 -0.68
C GLY A 135 12.66 26.67 -0.70
N ASN A 136 11.69 26.10 0.02
CA ASN A 136 11.40 24.68 0.01
C ASN A 136 10.57 24.34 -1.23
N ASN A 137 11.11 23.48 -2.08
CA ASN A 137 10.35 22.85 -3.15
C ASN A 137 9.53 21.65 -2.63
N MET A 138 8.76 21.03 -3.53
CA MET A 138 7.91 19.88 -3.22
C MET A 138 8.65 18.70 -2.56
N LEU A 139 9.94 18.47 -2.87
CA LEU A 139 10.74 17.44 -2.19
C LEU A 139 11.07 17.81 -0.75
N HIS A 140 11.46 19.06 -0.47
CA HIS A 140 11.73 19.49 0.91
C HIS A 140 10.48 19.32 1.79
N LEU A 141 9.30 19.67 1.26
CA LEU A 141 8.03 19.51 1.97
C LEU A 141 7.67 18.05 2.23
N LEU A 142 8.06 17.15 1.32
CA LEU A 142 7.92 15.71 1.51
C LEU A 142 8.90 15.23 2.59
N SER A 143 10.13 15.75 2.60
CA SER A 143 11.17 15.36 3.55
C SER A 143 10.84 15.66 5.01
N GLU A 144 9.96 16.62 5.27
CA GLU A 144 9.43 16.89 6.61
C GLU A 144 8.53 15.74 7.08
N THR A 145 8.74 15.27 8.32
CA THR A 145 7.88 14.27 8.94
C THR A 145 6.49 14.85 9.20
N ILE A 146 5.45 14.13 8.81
CA ILE A 146 4.08 14.45 9.19
C ILE A 146 3.90 14.05 10.66
N GLY A 147 3.17 14.83 11.47
CA GLY A 147 2.95 14.46 12.87
C GLY A 147 2.35 13.05 13.05
N PRO A 148 2.50 12.42 14.25
CA PRO A 148 2.27 10.99 14.49
C PRO A 148 0.85 10.48 14.20
N LYS A 149 -0.13 11.37 14.00
CA LYS A 149 -1.55 11.04 13.84
C LYS A 149 -1.93 10.50 12.45
N GLN A 150 -1.06 10.57 11.42
CA GLN A 150 -1.41 10.14 10.05
C GLN A 150 -0.84 8.75 9.66
N PHE A 151 0.07 8.17 10.43
CA PHE A 151 0.78 6.92 10.08
C PHE A 151 0.04 5.62 10.40
N GLN A 152 -1.20 5.67 10.90
CA GLN A 152 -1.90 4.51 11.47
C GLN A 152 -2.36 3.43 10.47
N LYS A 153 -1.96 3.49 9.19
CA LYS A 153 -2.52 2.57 8.18
C LYS A 153 -1.65 1.36 7.83
N LEU A 154 -0.34 1.39 8.04
CA LEU A 154 0.52 0.27 7.64
C LEU A 154 0.99 -0.58 8.83
N PRO A 155 0.98 -1.91 8.69
CA PRO A 155 1.52 -2.81 9.69
C PRO A 155 3.06 -2.75 9.68
N GLY A 156 3.64 -2.34 10.79
CA GLY A 156 5.10 -2.34 10.98
C GLY A 156 5.79 -1.03 10.55
N VAL A 157 6.66 -0.53 11.43
CA VAL A 157 7.37 0.75 11.27
C VAL A 157 8.31 0.73 10.05
N ALA A 158 8.86 -0.44 9.71
CA ALA A 158 9.71 -0.59 8.54
C ALA A 158 8.97 -0.39 7.20
N LEU A 159 7.68 -0.75 7.12
CA LEU A 159 6.87 -0.51 5.91
C LEU A 159 6.49 0.97 5.78
N GLN A 160 6.35 1.68 6.89
CA GLN A 160 6.19 3.12 6.88
C GLN A 160 7.45 3.79 6.31
N MET A 161 8.64 3.36 6.75
CA MET A 161 9.91 3.86 6.18
C MET A 161 10.00 3.58 4.67
N GLN A 162 9.65 2.36 4.23
CA GLN A 162 9.60 2.02 2.81
C GLN A 162 8.67 2.95 2.05
N GLN A 163 7.48 3.22 2.57
CA GLN A 163 6.50 4.09 1.92
C GLN A 163 7.01 5.53 1.77
N GLU A 164 7.68 6.06 2.78
CA GLU A 164 8.28 7.40 2.74
C GLU A 164 9.36 7.50 1.65
N LEU A 165 10.19 6.47 1.52
CA LEU A 165 11.21 6.38 0.46
C LEU A 165 10.61 6.26 -0.94
N ILE A 166 9.53 5.48 -1.09
CA ILE A 166 8.81 5.36 -2.35
C ILE A 166 8.26 6.72 -2.78
N TRP A 167 7.64 7.46 -1.84
CA TRP A 167 7.18 8.83 -2.09
C TRP A 167 8.34 9.75 -2.48
N PHE A 168 9.48 9.63 -1.81
CA PHE A 168 10.66 10.45 -2.07
C PHE A 168 11.19 10.23 -3.49
N GLU A 169 11.37 8.99 -3.90
CA GLU A 169 11.83 8.68 -5.26
C GLU A 169 10.80 9.05 -6.33
N GLU A 170 9.51 8.90 -6.05
CA GLU A 170 8.44 9.27 -6.97
C GLU A 170 8.38 10.79 -7.22
N VAL A 171 8.35 11.60 -6.16
CA VAL A 171 8.35 13.07 -6.28
C VAL A 171 9.66 13.56 -6.90
N LYS A 172 10.78 12.90 -6.58
CA LYS A 172 12.08 13.22 -7.17
C LYS A 172 12.09 12.98 -8.68
N GLN A 173 11.44 11.93 -9.17
CA GLN A 173 11.27 11.70 -10.60
C GLN A 173 10.39 12.76 -11.26
N MET A 174 9.39 13.27 -10.54
CA MET A 174 8.47 14.29 -11.03
C MET A 174 9.11 15.67 -11.17
N ILE A 175 10.07 16.01 -10.29
CA ILE A 175 10.76 17.31 -10.29
C ILE A 175 11.92 17.33 -11.31
N PRO A 176 12.11 18.44 -12.05
CA PRO A 176 13.26 18.63 -12.95
C PRO A 176 14.61 18.47 -12.25
N LEU A 177 15.62 17.95 -12.96
CA LEU A 177 16.95 17.62 -12.42
C LEU A 177 17.60 18.77 -11.63
N ALA A 178 17.49 20.00 -12.14
CA ALA A 178 18.09 21.20 -11.53
C ALA A 178 17.56 21.50 -10.11
N TYR A 179 16.36 21.04 -9.76
CA TYR A 179 15.70 21.35 -8.49
C TYR A 179 15.84 20.22 -7.45
N ARG A 180 16.28 19.02 -7.85
CA ARG A 180 16.37 17.85 -6.94
C ARG A 180 17.37 18.02 -5.81
N GLN A 181 18.41 18.81 -6.04
CA GLN A 181 19.50 19.09 -5.09
C GLN A 181 19.58 20.57 -4.72
N ARG A 182 18.57 21.36 -5.09
CA ARG A 182 18.53 22.78 -4.75
C ARG A 182 18.40 22.92 -3.25
N LYS A 183 19.18 23.84 -2.67
CA LYS A 183 19.15 24.13 -1.25
C LYS A 183 18.07 25.16 -0.94
N ASN A 184 17.37 24.97 0.18
CA ASN A 184 16.46 25.96 0.72
C ASN A 184 17.23 27.17 1.31
N LYS A 185 16.51 28.16 1.86
CA LYS A 185 17.13 29.35 2.49
C LYS A 185 18.02 29.01 3.69
N GLN A 186 17.83 27.85 4.30
CA GLN A 186 18.65 27.32 5.39
C GLN A 186 19.92 26.60 4.89
N GLY A 187 20.09 26.43 3.57
CA GLY A 187 21.24 25.77 2.99
C GLY A 187 21.19 24.25 3.00
N GLU A 188 20.03 23.66 3.36
CA GLU A 188 19.79 22.22 3.42
C GLU A 188 19.19 21.73 2.09
N THR A 189 19.60 20.54 1.65
CA THR A 189 19.01 19.84 0.49
C THR A 189 17.79 19.00 0.93
N PRO A 190 16.90 18.59 0.00
CA PRO A 190 15.78 17.75 0.38
C PRO A 190 16.20 16.42 1.00
N HIS A 191 17.30 15.82 0.53
CA HIS A 191 17.78 14.54 1.05
C HIS A 191 18.35 14.67 2.47
N GLU A 192 19.10 15.75 2.75
CA GLU A 192 19.59 16.02 4.11
C GLU A 192 18.44 16.18 5.11
N ILE A 193 17.38 16.91 4.72
CA ILE A 193 16.17 17.03 5.55
C ILE A 193 15.51 15.66 5.74
N PHE A 194 15.38 14.87 4.66
CA PHE A 194 14.71 13.57 4.71
C PHE A 194 15.39 12.64 5.72
N THR A 195 16.71 12.49 5.62
CA THR A 195 17.49 11.64 6.51
C THR A 195 17.41 12.10 7.96
N LYS A 196 17.51 13.41 8.21
CA LYS A 196 17.38 13.98 9.56
C LYS A 196 15.98 13.78 10.15
N CYS A 197 14.93 13.98 9.36
CA CYS A 197 13.54 13.86 9.79
C CYS A 197 13.05 12.42 9.95
N HIS A 198 13.68 11.45 9.27
CA HIS A 198 13.29 10.04 9.27
C HIS A 198 14.29 9.13 10.00
N GLU A 199 15.34 9.67 10.62
CA GLU A 199 16.33 8.90 11.40
C GLU A 199 15.69 7.96 12.42
N LYS A 200 14.74 8.47 13.22
CA LYS A 200 14.00 7.64 14.19
C LYS A 200 13.23 6.51 13.53
N LEU A 201 12.64 6.76 12.37
CA LEU A 201 11.85 5.78 11.63
C LEU A 201 12.73 4.65 11.09
N VAL A 202 13.96 4.97 10.66
CA VAL A 202 14.99 3.98 10.27
C VAL A 202 15.36 3.11 11.46
N VAL A 203 15.67 3.73 12.61
CA VAL A 203 16.06 3.01 13.85
C VAL A 203 14.93 2.10 14.35
N ASP A 204 13.70 2.61 14.41
CA ASP A 204 12.53 1.84 14.84
C ASP A 204 12.18 0.73 13.83
N GLY A 205 12.34 0.99 12.53
CA GLY A 205 12.17 0.01 11.46
C GLY A 205 13.22 -1.12 11.53
N GLU A 206 14.48 -0.79 11.77
CA GLU A 206 15.56 -1.75 12.01
C GLU A 206 15.24 -2.63 13.21
N LYS A 207 14.86 -2.01 14.33
CA LYS A 207 14.49 -2.73 15.55
C LYS A 207 13.33 -3.69 15.30
N TRP A 208 12.26 -3.22 14.65
CA TRP A 208 11.10 -4.06 14.35
C TRP A 208 11.46 -5.29 13.52
N MET A 209 12.29 -5.14 12.47
CA MET A 209 12.72 -6.27 11.64
C MET A 209 13.66 -7.22 12.40
N LYS A 210 14.60 -6.69 13.21
CA LYS A 210 15.53 -7.50 14.01
C LYS A 210 14.85 -8.26 15.14
N GLU A 211 13.75 -7.77 15.68
CA GLU A 211 12.93 -8.49 16.66
C GLU A 211 12.08 -9.58 15.99
N THR A 212 11.59 -9.31 14.78
CA THR A 212 10.70 -10.24 14.03
C THR A 212 11.47 -11.40 13.39
N ALA A 213 12.62 -11.14 12.76
CA ALA A 213 13.34 -12.15 11.97
C ALA A 213 13.73 -13.41 12.76
N PRO A 214 14.30 -13.32 13.99
CA PRO A 214 14.64 -14.51 14.77
C PRO A 214 13.41 -15.32 15.17
N GLN A 215 12.28 -14.67 15.47
CA GLN A 215 11.04 -15.37 15.83
C GLN A 215 10.54 -16.23 14.66
N CYS A 216 10.51 -15.66 13.44
CA CYS A 216 10.16 -16.42 12.24
C CYS A 216 11.18 -17.55 11.95
N MET A 217 12.47 -17.29 12.19
CA MET A 217 13.53 -18.29 12.01
C MET A 217 13.37 -19.48 12.97
N VAL A 218 12.97 -19.24 14.23
CA VAL A 218 12.69 -20.31 15.21
C VAL A 218 11.49 -21.16 14.75
N VAL A 219 10.40 -20.54 14.30
CA VAL A 219 9.24 -21.29 13.78
C VAL A 219 9.64 -22.12 12.57
N ALA A 220 10.40 -21.57 11.63
CA ALA A 220 10.93 -22.31 10.49
C ALA A 220 11.79 -23.50 10.95
N ALA A 221 12.74 -23.27 11.85
CA ALA A 221 13.60 -24.33 12.38
C ALA A 221 12.79 -25.46 13.04
N LEU A 222 11.75 -25.14 13.80
CA LEU A 222 10.84 -26.14 14.38
C LEU A 222 10.11 -26.96 13.31
N VAL A 223 9.64 -26.32 12.23
CA VAL A 223 9.04 -27.04 11.10
C VAL A 223 10.07 -27.94 10.42
N ALA A 224 11.27 -27.43 10.17
CA ALA A 224 12.34 -28.19 9.54
C ALA A 224 12.73 -29.42 10.36
N THR A 225 12.83 -29.31 11.69
CA THR A 225 13.19 -30.46 12.55
C THR A 225 12.10 -31.53 12.57
N VAL A 226 10.83 -31.13 12.67
CA VAL A 226 9.70 -32.07 12.65
C VAL A 226 9.62 -32.83 11.33
N VAL A 227 9.72 -32.12 10.21
CA VAL A 227 9.64 -32.68 8.85
C VAL A 227 10.88 -33.53 8.55
N PHE A 228 12.07 -33.08 8.93
CA PHE A 228 13.29 -33.89 8.80
C PHE A 228 13.21 -35.23 9.54
N ALA A 229 12.68 -35.23 10.77
CA ALA A 229 12.45 -36.48 11.51
C ALA A 229 11.42 -37.38 10.81
N ALA A 230 10.35 -36.78 10.28
CA ALA A 230 9.28 -37.49 9.58
C ALA A 230 9.76 -38.15 8.27
N ALA A 231 10.73 -37.55 7.57
CA ALA A 231 11.35 -38.12 6.37
C ALA A 231 12.00 -39.50 6.62
N PHE A 232 12.58 -39.71 7.80
CA PHE A 232 13.24 -40.97 8.18
C PHE A 232 12.38 -41.88 9.06
N THR A 233 11.22 -41.40 9.51
CA THR A 233 10.25 -42.17 10.31
C THR A 233 8.94 -42.31 9.55
N LEU A 234 9.04 -42.90 8.35
CA LEU A 234 7.92 -42.98 7.42
C LEU A 234 6.66 -43.59 8.07
N PRO A 235 5.46 -43.05 7.78
CA PRO A 235 4.21 -43.63 8.24
C PRO A 235 4.08 -45.10 7.79
N GLY A 236 3.94 -46.01 8.75
CA GLY A 236 3.89 -47.44 8.48
C GLY A 236 5.23 -48.17 8.57
N GLY A 237 6.35 -47.46 8.67
CA GLY A 237 7.67 -48.05 8.82
C GLY A 237 8.22 -48.74 7.56
N TYR A 238 9.30 -49.48 7.77
CA TYR A 238 10.04 -50.21 6.74
C TYR A 238 9.78 -51.70 6.86
N ASP A 239 9.71 -52.37 5.72
CA ASP A 239 9.68 -53.82 5.65
C ASP A 239 11.01 -54.40 6.15
N GLN A 240 10.94 -55.42 7.03
CA GLN A 240 12.12 -55.95 7.72
C GLN A 240 13.03 -56.76 6.79
N ASP A 241 12.47 -57.33 5.72
CA ASP A 241 13.20 -58.19 4.80
C ASP A 241 13.81 -57.41 3.63
N SER A 242 13.07 -56.45 3.05
CA SER A 242 13.54 -55.67 1.90
C SER A 242 14.14 -54.30 2.26
N GLY A 243 13.89 -53.79 3.47
CA GLY A 243 14.26 -52.42 3.87
C GLY A 243 13.47 -51.33 3.16
N LEU A 244 12.48 -51.68 2.33
CA LEU A 244 11.67 -50.73 1.58
C LEU A 244 10.49 -50.23 2.44
N PRO A 245 10.01 -49.00 2.22
CA PRO A 245 8.80 -48.50 2.88
C PRO A 245 7.58 -49.39 2.64
N MET A 246 6.86 -49.79 3.71
CA MET A 246 5.74 -50.75 3.63
C MET A 246 4.60 -50.33 2.69
N PHE A 247 4.47 -49.04 2.39
CA PHE A 247 3.39 -48.47 1.58
C PHE A 247 3.87 -47.84 0.27
N ILE A 248 5.02 -48.27 -0.28
CA ILE A 248 5.67 -47.63 -1.45
C ILE A 248 4.76 -47.46 -2.68
N GLN A 249 3.79 -48.36 -2.87
CA GLN A 249 2.84 -48.32 -4.00
C GLN A 249 1.60 -47.45 -3.73
N LYS A 250 1.43 -46.89 -2.53
CA LYS A 250 0.27 -46.06 -2.18
C LYS A 250 0.55 -44.61 -2.54
N LEU A 251 -0.36 -44.01 -3.31
CA LEU A 251 -0.33 -42.58 -3.65
C LEU A 251 -0.18 -41.67 -2.42
N ALA A 252 -0.79 -42.03 -1.30
CA ALA A 252 -0.68 -41.28 -0.05
C ALA A 252 0.77 -41.19 0.47
N LEU A 253 1.59 -42.24 0.29
CA LEU A 253 3.01 -42.18 0.68
C LEU A 253 3.80 -41.27 -0.27
N THR A 254 3.52 -41.32 -1.57
CA THR A 254 4.17 -40.45 -2.54
C THR A 254 3.86 -38.98 -2.26
N VAL A 255 2.59 -38.65 -1.97
CA VAL A 255 2.18 -37.29 -1.58
C VAL A 255 2.85 -36.86 -0.28
N PHE A 256 2.93 -37.77 0.71
CA PHE A 256 3.64 -37.52 1.97
C PHE A 256 5.09 -37.11 1.72
N VAL A 257 5.86 -37.94 1.01
CA VAL A 257 7.31 -37.69 0.78
C VAL A 257 7.55 -36.41 -0.01
N ILE A 258 6.74 -36.13 -1.04
CA ILE A 258 6.88 -34.89 -1.83
C ILE A 258 6.55 -33.66 -0.99
N ALA A 259 5.44 -33.70 -0.24
CA ALA A 259 5.02 -32.58 0.59
C ALA A 259 6.02 -32.33 1.74
N ASP A 260 6.56 -33.39 2.34
CA ASP A 260 7.59 -33.34 3.36
C ASP A 260 8.88 -32.69 2.82
N ALA A 261 9.35 -33.11 1.64
CA ALA A 261 10.51 -32.51 0.99
C ALA A 261 10.30 -31.02 0.65
N ILE A 262 9.14 -30.64 0.10
CA ILE A 262 8.80 -29.24 -0.17
C ILE A 262 8.81 -28.44 1.14
N SER A 263 8.23 -28.99 2.21
CA SER A 263 8.20 -28.35 3.51
C SER A 263 9.60 -28.08 4.06
N LEU A 264 10.49 -29.07 3.98
CA LEU A 264 11.86 -28.97 4.48
C LEU A 264 12.67 -27.93 3.69
N ILE A 265 12.65 -28.01 2.36
CA ILE A 265 13.40 -27.08 1.49
C ILE A 265 12.88 -25.65 1.67
N SER A 266 11.57 -25.48 1.74
CA SER A 266 10.95 -24.17 1.93
C SER A 266 11.25 -23.60 3.33
N SER A 267 11.30 -24.44 4.36
CA SER A 267 11.72 -24.01 5.70
C SER A 267 13.18 -23.55 5.74
N CYS A 268 14.10 -24.33 5.17
CA CYS A 268 15.51 -23.94 5.05
C CYS A 268 15.67 -22.63 4.29
N THR A 269 14.88 -22.44 3.23
CA THR A 269 14.85 -21.18 2.46
C THR A 269 14.38 -20.01 3.32
N SER A 270 13.32 -20.19 4.10
CA SER A 270 12.83 -19.20 5.06
C SER A 270 13.92 -18.80 6.08
N ILE A 271 14.62 -19.79 6.66
CA ILE A 271 15.72 -19.56 7.60
C ILE A 271 16.81 -18.69 6.97
N LEU A 272 17.23 -19.00 5.73
CA LEU A 272 18.27 -18.24 5.02
C LEU A 272 17.84 -16.78 4.77
N PHE A 273 16.60 -16.55 4.33
CA PHE A 273 16.09 -15.19 4.14
C PHE A 273 15.96 -14.42 5.45
N MET A 274 15.45 -15.04 6.52
CA MET A 274 15.34 -14.43 7.83
C MET A 274 16.72 -14.11 8.43
N LEU A 275 17.70 -15.00 8.24
CA LEU A 275 19.09 -14.76 8.65
C LEU A 275 19.71 -13.61 7.85
N SER A 276 19.47 -13.57 6.53
CA SER A 276 19.90 -12.46 5.67
C SER A 276 19.27 -11.14 6.09
N LEU A 277 18.01 -11.14 6.53
CA LEU A 277 17.33 -9.96 7.06
C LEU A 277 17.99 -9.53 8.39
N PHE A 278 18.26 -10.46 9.29
CA PHE A 278 18.88 -10.19 10.59
C PHE A 278 20.29 -9.57 10.47
N ILE A 279 21.12 -10.06 9.53
CA ILE A 279 22.52 -9.61 9.32
C ILE A 279 22.60 -8.36 8.42
N SER A 280 21.48 -7.87 7.87
CA SER A 280 21.50 -6.70 6.98
C SER A 280 21.99 -5.43 7.68
N ARG A 281 22.51 -4.47 6.89
CA ARG A 281 23.09 -3.22 7.38
C ARG A 281 22.06 -2.16 7.77
N TYR A 282 20.81 -2.32 7.33
CA TYR A 282 19.70 -1.39 7.59
C TYR A 282 20.00 0.06 7.21
N SER A 283 20.67 0.27 6.07
CA SER A 283 20.80 1.63 5.54
C SER A 283 19.45 2.16 5.09
N GLU A 284 19.27 3.49 5.09
CA GLU A 284 18.00 4.13 4.69
C GLU A 284 17.48 3.57 3.35
N GLN A 285 18.34 3.47 2.34
CA GLN A 285 17.97 2.98 1.00
C GLN A 285 17.60 1.48 0.98
N ASP A 286 18.09 0.68 1.92
CA ASP A 286 17.77 -0.75 1.97
C ASP A 286 16.28 -1.00 2.27
N PHE A 287 15.62 -0.06 2.95
CA PHE A 287 14.18 -0.13 3.21
C PHE A 287 13.32 0.01 1.95
N LEU A 288 13.87 0.52 0.84
CA LEU A 288 13.11 0.73 -0.40
C LEU A 288 12.79 -0.61 -1.09
N GLU A 289 13.78 -1.48 -1.24
CA GLU A 289 13.64 -2.75 -1.97
C GLU A 289 14.25 -3.96 -1.28
N THR A 290 15.47 -3.86 -0.73
CA THR A 290 16.24 -5.04 -0.33
C THR A 290 15.63 -5.72 0.90
N LEU A 291 15.31 -4.96 1.95
CA LEU A 291 14.71 -5.49 3.18
C LEU A 291 13.28 -6.02 2.95
N PRO A 292 12.36 -5.27 2.29
CA PRO A 292 11.00 -5.75 2.04
C PRO A 292 10.96 -7.01 1.17
N LYS A 293 11.82 -7.13 0.15
CA LYS A 293 11.92 -8.34 -0.68
C LYS A 293 12.38 -9.56 0.12
N LYS A 294 13.39 -9.39 0.99
CA LYS A 294 13.85 -10.47 1.88
C LYS A 294 12.76 -10.90 2.86
N LEU A 295 12.07 -9.94 3.47
CA LEU A 295 10.95 -10.20 4.38
C LEU A 295 9.81 -10.95 3.67
N PHE A 296 9.43 -10.50 2.48
CA PHE A 296 8.41 -11.16 1.64
C PHE A 296 8.80 -12.61 1.33
N ALA A 297 10.01 -12.82 0.79
CA ALA A 297 10.48 -14.15 0.43
C ALA A 297 10.57 -15.10 1.64
N GLY A 298 11.07 -14.62 2.79
CA GLY A 298 11.19 -15.43 4.00
C GLY A 298 9.83 -15.84 4.57
N LEU A 299 8.90 -14.89 4.70
CA LEU A 299 7.55 -15.19 5.20
C LEU A 299 6.75 -16.05 4.21
N GLY A 300 6.87 -15.82 2.91
CA GLY A 300 6.23 -16.64 1.87
C GLY A 300 6.74 -18.08 1.88
N ALA A 301 8.05 -18.28 2.05
CA ALA A 301 8.62 -19.61 2.22
C ALA A 301 8.17 -20.28 3.53
N LEU A 302 8.07 -19.54 4.63
CA LEU A 302 7.52 -20.07 5.89
C LEU A 302 6.07 -20.54 5.72
N PHE A 303 5.23 -19.75 5.05
CA PHE A 303 3.85 -20.13 4.75
C PHE A 303 3.76 -21.43 3.94
N LEU A 304 4.53 -21.49 2.84
CA LEU A 304 4.58 -22.67 1.98
C LEU A 304 5.06 -23.91 2.75
N SER A 305 6.03 -23.75 3.65
CA SER A 305 6.52 -24.81 4.51
C SER A 305 5.43 -25.36 5.44
N VAL A 306 4.74 -24.49 6.18
CA VAL A 306 3.65 -24.90 7.09
C VAL A 306 2.51 -25.56 6.32
N ALA A 307 2.11 -25.04 5.17
CA ALA A 307 1.07 -25.62 4.33
C ALA A 307 1.47 -27.03 3.83
N ALA A 308 2.70 -27.18 3.33
CA ALA A 308 3.21 -28.47 2.86
C ALA A 308 3.33 -29.49 4.01
N MET A 309 3.76 -29.06 5.20
CA MET A 309 3.78 -29.89 6.41
C MET A 309 2.37 -30.40 6.78
N MET A 310 1.35 -29.54 6.70
CA MET A 310 -0.03 -29.94 6.96
C MET A 310 -0.56 -30.94 5.93
N ILE A 311 -0.17 -30.80 4.66
CA ILE A 311 -0.50 -31.77 3.60
C ILE A 311 0.16 -33.13 3.88
N ALA A 312 1.45 -33.14 4.24
CA ALA A 312 2.16 -34.36 4.62
C ALA A 312 1.47 -35.02 5.83
N TYR A 313 1.13 -34.25 6.85
CA TYR A 313 0.40 -34.76 8.01
C TYR A 313 -0.94 -35.43 7.62
N CYS A 314 -1.75 -34.78 6.78
CA CYS A 314 -2.99 -35.37 6.28
C CYS A 314 -2.74 -36.69 5.51
N ALA A 315 -1.76 -36.70 4.61
CA ALA A 315 -1.41 -37.87 3.81
C ALA A 315 -0.99 -39.06 4.69
N SER A 316 -0.25 -38.81 5.77
CA SER A 316 0.12 -39.83 6.77
C SER A 316 -1.11 -40.49 7.42
N PHE A 317 -2.10 -39.71 7.87
CA PHE A 317 -3.31 -40.26 8.47
C PHE A 317 -4.18 -41.03 7.48
N PHE A 318 -4.31 -40.55 6.24
CA PHE A 318 -5.00 -41.30 5.19
C PHE A 318 -4.32 -42.62 4.88
N LEU A 319 -3.00 -42.68 4.97
CA LEU A 319 -2.23 -43.90 4.75
C LEU A 319 -2.42 -44.92 5.89
N LEU A 320 -2.38 -44.47 7.15
CA LEU A 320 -2.51 -45.36 8.31
C LEU A 320 -3.95 -45.87 8.55
N TYR A 321 -4.97 -45.04 8.35
CA TYR A 321 -6.37 -45.35 8.69
C TYR A 321 -7.27 -45.61 7.46
N ASN A 322 -6.69 -45.88 6.30
CA ASN A 322 -7.45 -46.06 5.04
C ASN A 322 -8.50 -47.18 5.13
N LYS A 323 -8.21 -48.24 5.87
CA LYS A 323 -9.06 -49.45 5.94
C LYS A 323 -10.07 -49.40 7.09
N ASN A 324 -9.66 -48.96 8.27
CA ASN A 324 -10.48 -48.92 9.48
C ASN A 324 -10.51 -47.49 10.05
N PHE A 325 -11.67 -47.00 10.49
CA PHE A 325 -11.88 -45.66 11.05
C PHE A 325 -11.70 -44.49 10.06
N LYS A 326 -12.32 -44.56 8.87
CA LYS A 326 -12.27 -43.50 7.83
C LYS A 326 -12.69 -42.10 8.29
N TRP A 327 -13.47 -41.99 9.37
CA TRP A 327 -13.86 -40.72 9.97
C TRP A 327 -12.67 -39.96 10.60
N VAL A 328 -11.63 -40.67 11.06
CA VAL A 328 -10.45 -40.06 11.70
C VAL A 328 -9.64 -39.19 10.72
N PRO A 329 -9.21 -39.68 9.54
CA PRO A 329 -8.54 -38.83 8.54
C PRO A 329 -9.38 -37.65 8.05
N ILE A 330 -10.70 -37.84 7.91
CA ILE A 330 -11.61 -36.77 7.47
C ILE A 330 -11.64 -35.63 8.50
N LEU A 331 -11.78 -35.99 9.79
CA LEU A 331 -11.76 -35.00 10.87
C LEU A 331 -10.42 -34.26 10.94
N ILE A 332 -9.31 -34.98 10.86
CA ILE A 332 -7.96 -34.38 10.94
C ILE A 332 -7.73 -33.42 9.76
N THR A 333 -8.13 -33.82 8.55
CA THR A 333 -8.00 -32.97 7.36
C THR A 333 -8.80 -31.67 7.52
N SER A 334 -10.00 -31.75 8.09
CA SER A 334 -10.82 -30.57 8.40
C SER A 334 -10.11 -29.62 9.37
N PHE A 335 -9.50 -30.14 10.43
CA PHE A 335 -8.75 -29.32 11.39
C PHE A 335 -7.46 -28.74 10.78
N SER A 336 -6.71 -29.53 10.01
CA SER A 336 -5.51 -29.05 9.31
C SER A 336 -5.83 -27.93 8.33
N PHE A 337 -6.94 -28.03 7.59
CA PHE A 337 -7.39 -26.97 6.69
C PHE A 337 -7.69 -25.67 7.44
N LEU A 338 -8.42 -25.76 8.56
CA LEU A 338 -8.70 -24.61 9.43
C LEU A 338 -7.42 -23.94 9.93
N VAL A 339 -6.41 -24.71 10.34
CA VAL A 339 -5.12 -24.16 10.78
C VAL A 339 -4.42 -23.41 9.64
N VAL A 340 -4.40 -23.98 8.42
CA VAL A 340 -3.80 -23.32 7.26
C VAL A 340 -4.54 -22.02 6.92
N GLU A 341 -5.87 -22.01 6.96
CA GLU A 341 -6.67 -20.79 6.72
C GLU A 341 -6.39 -19.70 7.76
N VAL A 342 -6.29 -20.05 9.04
CA VAL A 342 -5.96 -19.10 10.11
C VAL A 342 -4.56 -18.52 9.91
N VAL A 343 -3.56 -19.36 9.62
CA VAL A 343 -2.18 -18.92 9.35
C VAL A 343 -2.14 -18.04 8.10
N ALA A 344 -2.84 -18.44 7.04
CA ALA A 344 -2.95 -17.67 5.80
C ALA A 344 -3.55 -16.30 6.09
N PHE A 345 -4.68 -16.22 6.80
CA PHE A 345 -5.33 -14.96 7.13
C PHE A 345 -4.42 -14.03 7.94
N MET A 346 -3.73 -14.55 8.95
CA MET A 346 -2.80 -13.78 9.78
C MET A 346 -1.60 -13.24 8.99
N GLN A 347 -1.04 -14.04 8.07
CA GLN A 347 0.12 -13.62 7.27
C GLN A 347 -0.26 -12.78 6.05
N MET A 348 -1.48 -12.94 5.53
CA MET A 348 -1.92 -12.33 4.27
C MET A 348 -1.90 -10.81 4.33
N GLN A 349 -2.32 -10.19 5.44
CA GLN A 349 -2.32 -8.72 5.56
C GLN A 349 -0.91 -8.14 5.37
N LEU A 350 0.07 -8.65 6.13
CA LEU A 350 1.45 -8.18 6.04
C LEU A 350 2.07 -8.49 4.66
N GLN A 351 1.83 -9.68 4.11
CA GLN A 351 2.34 -10.07 2.80
C GLN A 351 1.77 -9.20 1.67
N LEU A 352 0.47 -8.90 1.72
CA LEU A 352 -0.18 -8.03 0.75
C LEU A 352 0.36 -6.61 0.84
N ASP A 353 0.55 -6.07 2.04
CA ASP A 353 1.08 -4.70 2.18
C ASP A 353 2.52 -4.60 1.64
N VAL A 354 3.39 -5.57 1.96
CA VAL A 354 4.74 -5.64 1.40
C VAL A 354 4.70 -5.79 -0.12
N PHE A 355 3.83 -6.66 -0.65
CA PHE A 355 3.70 -6.87 -2.08
C PHE A 355 3.21 -5.60 -2.80
N LEU A 356 2.18 -4.95 -2.25
CA LEU A 356 1.60 -3.74 -2.82
C LEU A 356 2.60 -2.59 -2.81
N LEU A 357 3.36 -2.39 -1.72
CA LEU A 357 4.40 -1.37 -1.68
C LEU A 357 5.57 -1.68 -2.62
N THR A 358 6.04 -2.92 -2.63
CA THR A 358 7.27 -3.27 -3.36
C THR A 358 7.04 -3.43 -4.85
N TYR A 359 5.95 -4.08 -5.26
CA TYR A 359 5.68 -4.42 -6.66
C TYR A 359 4.58 -3.57 -7.28
N SER A 360 3.64 -3.06 -6.48
CA SER A 360 2.48 -2.30 -6.97
C SER A 360 2.57 -0.79 -6.74
N SER A 361 3.65 -0.27 -6.13
CA SER A 361 3.87 1.17 -5.97
C SER A 361 3.86 1.93 -7.30
N ARG A 362 4.34 1.30 -8.38
CA ARG A 362 4.25 1.86 -9.73
C ARG A 362 2.81 2.02 -10.26
N TYR A 363 1.83 1.32 -9.68
CA TYR A 363 0.41 1.46 -10.01
C TYR A 363 -0.33 2.38 -9.03
N LEU A 364 0.21 2.61 -7.84
CA LEU A 364 -0.28 3.64 -6.92
C LEU A 364 -0.13 5.03 -7.54
N PHE A 365 1.02 5.27 -8.18
CA PHE A 365 1.30 6.48 -8.93
C PHE A 365 1.01 6.24 -10.42
N LYS A 366 0.61 7.28 -11.16
CA LYS A 366 0.28 7.22 -12.61
C LYS A 366 -1.01 6.44 -12.93
N PRO A 367 -2.19 7.06 -12.74
CA PRO A 367 -3.46 6.42 -13.05
C PRO A 367 -3.58 6.12 -14.55
N THR A 368 -4.03 4.91 -14.89
CA THR A 368 -4.24 4.47 -16.28
C THR A 368 -5.46 5.11 -16.93
N LYS A 369 -6.37 5.70 -16.15
CA LYS A 369 -7.56 6.43 -16.62
C LYS A 369 -7.45 7.89 -16.22
N ARG A 370 -7.60 8.78 -17.20
CA ARG A 370 -7.73 10.23 -16.98
C ARG A 370 -9.04 10.50 -16.22
N LYS A 371 -8.99 11.41 -15.25
CA LYS A 371 -10.11 11.82 -14.39
C LYS A 371 -10.45 13.30 -14.52
N LEU A 372 -9.47 14.13 -14.87
CA LEU A 372 -9.55 15.59 -14.84
C LEU A 372 -9.98 16.16 -16.19
N TYR A 373 -9.44 15.64 -17.29
CA TYR A 373 -9.87 15.95 -18.65
C TYR A 373 -10.41 14.66 -19.30
N PHE A 374 -11.66 14.69 -19.73
CA PHE A 374 -12.32 13.57 -20.42
C PHE A 374 -11.60 13.19 -21.71
#